data_AF-A0A7X9JN37-F1
#
_entry.id   AF-A0A7X9JN37-F1
#
_cell.length_a   1.000
_cell.length_b   1.000
_cell.length_c   1.000
_cell.angle_alpha   90.00
_cell.angle_beta   90.00
_cell.angle_gamma   90.00
#
_symmetry.space_group_name_H-M   'P 1'
#
loop_
_entity.id
_entity.type
_entity.pdbx_description
1 polymer ?
#
loop_
_entity_poly.entity_id
_entity_poly.type
_entity_poly.pdbx_seq_one_letter_code
_entity_poly.pdbx_strand_id
1 'polypeptide(L)'
;MKLRKSKIQNIVFVYFIFILIGYTVYTVNTSYISDYLRQTPKGLMTVYFFIFILIFLYSISQIKILLKSDLFTLICVYLILVLIQLTNVVYEATFNEYVKSILFCTQWINFLLLGVIIGYYNQNIEKISAMLLICVLPFLMINLIKLYQESSNIIYWHNPDFFFSIIIFLPFILLLNNKIIKVLLIIISGIIAYISMKRSIIIGYTFAILIYLILQLTLSKKNILKQNTKKNQTFIILLLVIFAIIIFRQINTFVFKEMPITPLQRFEMINETGGSGRVDIYKTIWKNIYYGDFYHFLFGHGYKAVLKINDDMLAHNDLLEIFYDFGFLVLFVFILIAIKILSYGFKMLKRNDRLYFSQIISAFFAGYLLWIILGSLNCFIYSVVYFPIMALFFGIIIGFYHNPFRIKNMIDIQ
;
A
#
# COMPACT_ATOMS: atom_id res chain seq x y z
N MET A 1 -36.49 0.56 -3.31
CA MET A 1 -36.18 0.02 -4.66
C MET A 1 -34.99 0.72 -5.33
N LYS A 2 -34.93 2.07 -5.42
CA LYS A 2 -33.77 2.83 -5.97
C LYS A 2 -32.41 2.51 -5.30
N LEU A 3 -32.35 2.44 -3.96
CA LEU A 3 -31.12 2.08 -3.22
C LEU A 3 -30.67 0.63 -3.42
N ARG A 4 -31.61 -0.32 -3.64
CA ARG A 4 -31.29 -1.73 -3.89
C ARG A 4 -30.73 -1.92 -5.31
N LYS A 5 -31.28 -1.17 -6.28
CA LYS A 5 -30.79 -1.13 -7.68
C LYS A 5 -29.41 -0.47 -7.77
N SER A 6 -29.17 0.63 -7.03
CA SER A 6 -27.84 1.26 -6.96
C SER A 6 -26.80 0.37 -6.26
N LYS A 7 -27.19 -0.41 -5.23
CA LYS A 7 -26.30 -1.36 -4.54
C LYS A 7 -25.81 -2.48 -5.47
N ILE A 8 -26.69 -3.02 -6.34
CA ILE A 8 -26.32 -4.07 -7.30
C ILE A 8 -25.41 -3.53 -8.41
N GLN A 9 -25.73 -2.36 -8.98
CA GLN A 9 -24.88 -1.70 -9.97
C GLN A 9 -23.49 -1.35 -9.41
N ASN A 10 -23.43 -0.91 -8.15
CA ASN A 10 -22.16 -0.65 -7.46
C ASN A 10 -21.34 -1.94 -7.27
N ILE A 11 -21.95 -3.09 -6.98
CA ILE A 11 -21.20 -4.35 -6.81
C ILE A 11 -20.57 -4.80 -8.12
N VAL A 12 -21.30 -4.75 -9.23
CA VAL A 12 -20.78 -5.12 -10.56
C VAL A 12 -19.64 -4.18 -10.98
N PHE A 13 -19.82 -2.88 -10.77
CA PHE A 13 -18.76 -1.90 -11.01
C PHE A 13 -17.52 -2.17 -10.16
N VAL A 14 -17.69 -2.49 -8.87
CA VAL A 14 -16.57 -2.83 -7.98
C VAL A 14 -15.83 -4.08 -8.44
N TYR A 15 -16.53 -5.12 -8.88
CA TYR A 15 -15.89 -6.31 -9.45
C TYR A 15 -15.08 -5.97 -10.70
N PHE A 16 -15.65 -5.19 -11.61
CA PHE A 16 -14.97 -4.75 -12.82
C PHE A 16 -13.67 -3.98 -12.48
N ILE A 17 -13.74 -3.03 -11.54
CA ILE A 17 -12.55 -2.29 -11.10
C ILE A 17 -11.53 -3.21 -10.42
N PHE A 18 -11.95 -4.18 -9.60
CA PHE A 18 -11.02 -5.11 -8.96
C PHE A 18 -10.31 -6.04 -9.95
N ILE A 19 -10.99 -6.46 -11.02
CA ILE A 19 -10.36 -7.22 -12.11
C ILE A 19 -9.31 -6.34 -12.81
N LEU A 20 -9.64 -5.07 -13.07
CA LEU A 20 -8.69 -4.13 -13.66
C LEU A 20 -7.47 -3.90 -12.74
N ILE A 21 -7.67 -3.83 -11.42
CA ILE A 21 -6.57 -3.78 -10.44
C ILE A 21 -5.72 -5.05 -10.50
N GLY A 22 -6.33 -6.23 -10.63
CA GLY A 22 -5.59 -7.48 -10.83
C GLY A 22 -4.72 -7.45 -12.09
N TYR A 23 -5.29 -6.97 -13.20
CA TYR A 23 -4.56 -6.79 -14.46
C TYR A 23 -3.44 -5.76 -14.35
N THR A 24 -3.63 -4.64 -13.63
CA THR A 24 -2.57 -3.66 -13.43
C THR A 24 -1.41 -4.25 -12.63
N VAL A 25 -1.70 -4.95 -11.52
CA VAL A 25 -0.70 -5.69 -10.75
C VAL A 25 0.06 -6.67 -11.64
N TYR A 26 -0.64 -7.44 -12.48
CA TYR A 26 -0.02 -8.32 -13.47
C TYR A 26 0.99 -7.59 -14.35
N THR A 27 0.55 -6.49 -14.95
CA THR A 27 1.32 -5.80 -15.97
C THR A 27 2.57 -5.08 -15.43
N VAL A 28 2.48 -4.44 -14.26
CA VAL A 28 3.66 -3.86 -13.58
C VAL A 28 4.66 -4.92 -13.22
N ASN A 29 4.18 -6.04 -12.68
CA ASN A 29 5.03 -7.14 -12.30
C ASN A 29 5.72 -7.78 -13.51
N THR A 30 5.02 -7.92 -14.64
CA THR A 30 5.67 -8.36 -15.88
C THR A 30 6.73 -7.38 -16.37
N SER A 31 6.55 -6.06 -16.20
CA SER A 31 7.60 -5.10 -16.55
C SER A 31 8.83 -5.19 -15.66
N TYR A 32 8.67 -5.44 -14.35
CA TYR A 32 9.81 -5.68 -13.45
C TYR A 32 10.55 -6.98 -13.74
N ILE A 33 9.84 -7.98 -14.25
CA ILE A 33 10.41 -9.24 -14.70
C ILE A 33 11.17 -9.03 -16.02
N SER A 34 10.57 -8.31 -16.97
CA SER A 34 11.07 -8.10 -18.33
C SER A 34 12.01 -6.90 -18.50
N ASP A 35 12.62 -6.39 -17.43
CA ASP A 35 13.35 -5.11 -17.41
C ASP A 35 14.73 -5.19 -18.10
N TYR A 36 14.72 -5.68 -19.34
CA TYR A 36 15.76 -5.53 -20.35
C TYR A 36 15.62 -4.22 -21.14
N LEU A 37 14.48 -3.52 -21.08
CA LEU A 37 14.30 -2.22 -21.72
C LEU A 37 13.34 -1.35 -20.90
N ARG A 38 13.82 -0.18 -20.48
CA ARG A 38 13.19 0.90 -19.69
C ARG A 38 11.89 1.50 -20.29
N GLN A 39 11.06 0.71 -20.94
CA GLN A 39 9.81 1.15 -21.55
C GLN A 39 8.68 0.34 -20.97
N THR A 40 7.89 0.97 -20.07
CA THR A 40 6.50 0.56 -19.86
C THR A 40 5.86 0.42 -21.26
N PRO A 41 5.40 -0.77 -21.67
CA PRO A 41 4.76 -0.95 -22.97
C PRO A 41 3.70 0.14 -23.17
N LYS A 42 3.80 0.92 -24.26
CA LYS A 42 2.95 2.11 -24.49
C LYS A 42 1.45 1.81 -24.30
N GLY A 43 1.00 0.61 -24.65
CA GLY A 43 -0.39 0.17 -24.47
C GLY A 43 -0.84 0.02 -23.01
N LEU A 44 0.06 -0.27 -22.08
CA LEU A 44 -0.28 -0.40 -20.66
C LEU A 44 -0.59 0.94 -20.02
N MET A 45 0.18 1.98 -20.34
CA MET A 45 -0.08 3.35 -19.86
C MET A 45 -1.46 3.85 -20.30
N THR A 46 -1.90 3.47 -21.49
CA THR A 46 -3.25 3.77 -21.98
C THR A 46 -4.33 3.12 -21.11
N VAL A 47 -4.17 1.83 -20.75
CA VAL A 47 -5.10 1.14 -19.85
C VAL A 47 -5.13 1.80 -18.46
N TYR A 48 -3.98 2.17 -17.91
CA TYR A 48 -3.89 2.92 -16.64
C TYR A 48 -4.64 4.24 -16.70
N PHE A 49 -4.46 5.00 -17.79
CA PHE A 49 -5.13 6.27 -17.99
C PHE A 49 -6.66 6.10 -18.06
N PHE A 50 -7.16 5.08 -18.75
CA PHE A 50 -8.58 4.77 -18.77
C PHE A 50 -9.12 4.39 -17.38
N ILE A 51 -8.41 3.54 -16.63
CA ILE A 51 -8.78 3.19 -15.25
C ILE A 51 -8.84 4.45 -14.38
N PHE A 52 -7.83 5.31 -14.49
CA PHE A 52 -7.77 6.58 -13.76
C PHE A 52 -8.99 7.45 -14.06
N ILE A 53 -9.31 7.67 -15.34
CA ILE A 53 -10.47 8.47 -15.75
C ILE A 53 -11.78 7.86 -15.24
N LEU A 54 -11.97 6.55 -15.38
CA LEU A 54 -13.18 5.88 -14.94
C LEU A 54 -13.39 6.05 -13.43
N ILE A 55 -12.34 5.87 -12.63
CA ILE A 55 -12.38 6.05 -11.18
C ILE A 55 -12.63 7.52 -10.83
N PHE A 56 -11.99 8.45 -11.54
CA PHE A 56 -12.13 9.89 -11.32
C PHE A 56 -13.57 10.35 -11.60
N LEU A 57 -14.12 10.02 -12.76
CA LEU A 57 -15.50 10.35 -13.14
C LEU A 57 -16.51 9.72 -12.18
N TYR A 58 -16.29 8.46 -11.78
CA TYR A 58 -17.12 7.82 -10.77
C TYR A 58 -17.04 8.55 -9.42
N SER A 59 -15.85 8.98 -9.00
CA SER A 59 -15.65 9.73 -7.76
C SER A 59 -16.38 11.08 -7.78
N ILE A 60 -16.33 11.80 -8.90
CA ILE A 60 -17.10 13.03 -9.11
C ILE A 60 -18.61 12.76 -9.01
N SER A 61 -19.10 11.67 -9.61
CA SER A 61 -20.53 11.31 -9.53
C SER A 61 -20.99 11.08 -8.08
N GLN A 62 -20.07 10.75 -7.18
CA GLN A 62 -20.31 10.47 -5.77
C GLN A 62 -19.81 11.58 -4.82
N ILE A 63 -19.62 12.81 -5.32
CA ILE A 63 -19.04 13.93 -4.56
C ILE A 63 -19.73 14.20 -3.21
N LYS A 64 -21.06 14.02 -3.13
CA LYS A 64 -21.83 14.21 -1.89
C LYS A 64 -21.41 13.27 -0.76
N ILE A 65 -20.89 12.08 -1.09
CA ILE A 65 -20.35 11.14 -0.10
C ILE A 65 -18.96 11.59 0.33
N LEU A 66 -18.12 11.99 -0.62
CA LEU A 66 -16.75 12.41 -0.37
C LEU A 66 -16.70 13.66 0.53
N LEU A 67 -17.61 14.62 0.32
CA LEU A 67 -17.75 15.84 1.13
C LEU A 67 -18.08 15.57 2.61
N LYS A 68 -18.52 14.37 2.99
CA LYS A 68 -18.74 14.01 4.40
C LYS A 68 -17.44 13.72 5.15
N SER A 69 -16.37 13.42 4.41
CA SER A 69 -15.07 13.14 4.99
C SER A 69 -14.29 14.44 5.17
N ASP A 70 -13.89 14.72 6.40
CA ASP A 70 -12.95 15.80 6.73
C ASP A 70 -11.55 15.61 6.10
N LEU A 71 -11.28 14.45 5.48
CA LEU A 71 -10.09 14.18 4.67
C LEU A 71 -10.16 14.81 3.27
N PHE A 72 -11.36 15.02 2.73
CA PHE A 72 -11.55 15.43 1.35
C PHE A 72 -10.96 16.82 1.07
N THR A 73 -11.10 17.76 2.00
CA THR A 73 -10.50 19.10 1.88
C THR A 73 -8.98 19.03 1.75
N LEU A 74 -8.31 18.22 2.58
CA LEU A 74 -6.85 18.03 2.51
C LEU A 74 -6.43 17.42 1.18
N ILE A 75 -7.20 16.46 0.66
CA ILE A 75 -6.97 15.86 -0.65
C ILE A 75 -7.06 16.92 -1.76
N CYS A 76 -8.08 17.79 -1.74
CA CYS A 76 -8.20 18.86 -2.72
C CYS A 76 -7.02 19.83 -2.66
N VAL A 77 -6.58 20.22 -1.46
CA VAL A 77 -5.40 21.08 -1.29
C VAL A 77 -4.15 20.40 -1.84
N TYR A 78 -3.93 19.12 -1.52
CA TYR A 78 -2.80 18.36 -2.07
C TYR A 78 -2.82 18.32 -3.60
N LEU A 79 -3.98 18.01 -4.21
CA LEU A 79 -4.11 17.96 -5.66
C LEU A 79 -3.78 19.30 -6.32
N ILE A 80 -4.28 20.40 -5.77
CA ILE A 80 -3.98 21.74 -6.28
C ILE A 80 -2.47 22.02 -6.22
N LEU A 81 -1.84 21.74 -5.08
CA LEU A 81 -0.40 21.96 -4.92
C LEU A 81 0.43 21.10 -5.87
N VAL A 82 0.10 19.81 -6.01
CA VAL A 82 0.80 18.92 -6.96
C VAL A 82 0.61 19.40 -8.39
N LEU A 83 -0.60 19.79 -8.80
CA LEU A 83 -0.86 20.30 -10.15
C LEU A 83 -0.07 21.57 -10.44
N ILE A 84 0.09 22.47 -9.46
CA ILE A 84 0.97 23.63 -9.57
C ILE A 84 2.42 23.17 -9.77
N GLN A 85 2.90 22.17 -9.03
CA GLN A 85 4.29 21.71 -9.21
C GLN A 85 4.57 20.98 -10.52
N LEU A 86 3.53 20.44 -11.16
CA LEU A 86 3.70 19.87 -12.48
C LEU A 86 4.02 20.94 -13.52
N THR A 87 3.72 22.23 -13.29
CA THR A 87 4.17 23.30 -14.19
C THR A 87 5.66 23.62 -14.04
N ASN A 88 6.28 23.23 -12.93
CA ASN A 88 7.73 23.33 -12.72
C ASN A 88 8.51 22.15 -13.34
N VAL A 89 7.83 21.25 -14.06
CA VAL A 89 8.50 20.20 -14.84
C VAL A 89 9.40 20.86 -15.88
N VAL A 90 10.71 20.71 -15.68
CA VAL A 90 11.79 21.29 -16.49
C VAL A 90 11.55 21.08 -17.99
N TYR A 91 11.41 22.21 -18.70
CA TYR A 91 11.80 22.64 -20.05
C TYR A 91 11.94 21.67 -21.26
N GLU A 92 11.83 20.34 -21.12
CA GLU A 92 11.94 19.38 -22.23
C GLU A 92 10.92 18.23 -22.18
N ALA A 93 9.83 18.38 -21.42
CA ALA A 93 8.85 17.32 -21.27
C ALA A 93 7.88 17.25 -22.46
N THR A 94 7.76 16.05 -23.05
CA THR A 94 6.70 15.75 -24.00
C THR A 94 5.33 15.76 -23.30
N PHE A 95 4.24 16.02 -24.04
CA PHE A 95 2.87 15.93 -23.50
C PHE A 95 2.60 14.59 -22.80
N ASN A 96 3.18 13.50 -23.31
CA ASN A 96 3.07 12.17 -22.72
C ASN A 96 3.72 12.09 -21.32
N GLU A 97 4.85 12.76 -21.11
CA GLU A 97 5.52 12.82 -19.80
C GLU A 97 4.73 13.64 -18.80
N TYR A 98 4.06 14.70 -19.25
CA TYR A 98 3.14 15.47 -18.42
C TYR A 98 1.92 14.64 -18.00
N VAL A 99 1.32 13.87 -18.92
CA VAL A 99 0.22 12.96 -18.57
C VAL A 99 0.70 11.88 -17.60
N LYS A 100 1.90 11.32 -17.82
CA LYS A 100 2.51 10.35 -16.90
C LYS A 100 2.74 10.96 -15.51
N SER A 101 3.26 12.17 -15.40
CA SER A 101 3.50 12.80 -14.10
C SER A 101 2.21 13.00 -13.33
N ILE A 102 1.14 13.49 -13.98
CA ILE A 102 -0.19 13.60 -13.37
C ILE A 102 -0.65 12.24 -12.84
N LEU A 103 -0.63 11.20 -13.68
CA LEU A 103 -1.06 9.87 -13.29
C LEU A 103 -0.28 9.36 -12.08
N PHE A 104 1.04 9.36 -12.15
CA PHE A 104 1.90 8.79 -11.10
C PHE A 104 1.74 9.54 -9.76
N CYS A 105 1.57 10.86 -9.79
CA CYS A 105 1.48 11.67 -8.57
C CYS A 105 0.08 11.67 -7.93
N THR A 106 -0.97 11.36 -8.70
CA THR A 106 -2.38 11.52 -8.25
C THR A 106 -3.17 10.21 -8.22
N GLN A 107 -2.66 9.11 -8.80
CA GLN A 107 -3.37 7.81 -8.84
C GLN A 107 -3.79 7.33 -7.45
N TRP A 108 -2.94 7.49 -6.45
CA TRP A 108 -3.21 7.02 -5.09
C TRP A 108 -4.41 7.73 -4.47
N ILE A 109 -4.63 9.01 -4.82
CA ILE A 109 -5.80 9.78 -4.39
C ILE A 109 -7.07 9.21 -5.00
N ASN A 110 -7.05 8.91 -6.30
CA ASN A 110 -8.20 8.30 -6.96
C ASN A 110 -8.58 6.97 -6.32
N PHE A 111 -7.60 6.15 -5.95
CA PHE A 111 -7.85 4.89 -5.25
C PHE A 111 -8.35 5.10 -3.81
N LEU A 112 -7.84 6.10 -3.10
CA LEU A 112 -8.33 6.49 -1.77
C LEU A 112 -9.81 6.90 -1.83
N LEU A 113 -10.18 7.78 -2.77
CA LEU A 113 -11.55 8.25 -2.96
C LEU A 113 -12.48 7.10 -3.37
N LEU A 114 -12.04 6.25 -4.30
CA LEU A 114 -12.77 5.03 -4.66
C LEU A 114 -13.01 4.15 -3.43
N GLY A 115 -11.98 3.94 -2.61
CA GLY A 115 -12.09 3.18 -1.37
C GLY A 115 -13.16 3.75 -0.45
N VAL A 116 -13.16 5.07 -0.24
CA VAL A 116 -14.18 5.75 0.59
C VAL A 116 -15.59 5.46 0.08
N ILE A 117 -15.81 5.54 -1.23
CA ILE A 117 -17.11 5.26 -1.84
C ILE A 117 -17.50 3.78 -1.65
N ILE A 118 -16.59 2.86 -1.90
CA ILE A 118 -16.80 1.42 -1.73
C ILE A 118 -17.16 1.10 -0.28
N GLY A 119 -16.39 1.62 0.68
CA GLY A 119 -16.62 1.44 2.12
C GLY A 119 -17.94 2.03 2.58
N TYR A 120 -18.34 3.18 2.04
CA TYR A 120 -19.59 3.85 2.39
C TYR A 120 -20.83 3.05 1.97
N TYR A 121 -20.81 2.43 0.78
CA TYR A 121 -21.95 1.66 0.28
C TYR A 121 -22.05 0.23 0.81
N ASN A 122 -20.95 -0.34 1.28
CA ASN A 122 -20.89 -1.73 1.69
C ASN A 122 -20.83 -1.89 3.21
N GLN A 123 -21.60 -2.85 3.71
CA GLN A 123 -21.70 -3.13 5.14
C GLN A 123 -20.74 -4.24 5.60
N ASN A 124 -20.11 -4.95 4.67
CA ASN A 124 -19.26 -6.09 4.97
C ASN A 124 -17.89 -5.89 4.30
N ILE A 125 -16.95 -5.30 5.05
CA ILE A 125 -15.56 -5.10 4.62
C ILE A 125 -14.88 -6.43 4.31
N GLU A 126 -15.16 -7.49 5.08
CA GLU A 126 -14.50 -8.79 4.95
C GLU A 126 -14.82 -9.40 3.58
N LYS A 127 -16.07 -9.26 3.11
CA LYS A 127 -16.51 -9.67 1.78
C LYS A 127 -15.81 -8.85 0.68
N ILE A 128 -15.71 -7.53 0.82
CA ILE A 128 -15.00 -6.69 -0.15
C ILE A 128 -13.53 -7.10 -0.26
N SER A 129 -12.90 -7.36 0.89
CA SER A 129 -11.49 -7.80 0.96
C SER A 129 -11.31 -9.15 0.27
N ALA A 130 -12.21 -10.11 0.51
CA ALA A 130 -12.20 -11.39 -0.17
C ALA A 130 -12.42 -11.26 -1.68
N MET A 131 -13.36 -10.40 -2.12
CA MET A 131 -13.61 -10.13 -3.53
C MET A 131 -12.36 -9.60 -4.23
N LEU A 132 -11.70 -8.60 -3.64
CA LEU A 132 -10.47 -8.02 -4.17
C LEU A 132 -9.35 -9.06 -4.26
N LEU A 133 -9.15 -9.87 -3.21
CA LEU A 133 -8.14 -10.93 -3.23
C LEU A 133 -8.43 -12.00 -4.30
N ILE A 134 -9.69 -12.42 -4.48
CA ILE A 134 -10.07 -13.37 -5.53
C ILE A 134 -9.77 -12.79 -6.92
N CYS A 135 -9.99 -11.49 -7.14
CA CYS A 135 -9.69 -10.84 -8.41
C CYS A 135 -8.18 -10.70 -8.67
N VAL A 136 -7.35 -10.56 -7.63
CA VAL A 136 -5.92 -10.28 -7.78
C VAL A 136 -5.02 -11.52 -7.68
N LEU A 137 -5.36 -12.49 -6.84
CA LEU A 137 -4.53 -13.69 -6.61
C LEU A 137 -4.19 -14.47 -7.89
N PRO A 138 -5.10 -14.67 -8.86
CA PRO A 138 -4.77 -15.36 -10.11
C PRO A 138 -3.64 -14.64 -10.88
N PHE A 139 -3.69 -13.31 -10.93
CA PHE A 139 -2.68 -12.50 -11.59
C PHE A 139 -1.33 -12.55 -10.87
N LEU A 140 -1.33 -12.54 -9.53
CA LEU A 140 -0.13 -12.74 -8.73
C LEU A 140 0.48 -14.13 -8.95
N MET A 141 -0.34 -15.18 -9.05
CA MET A 141 0.15 -16.54 -9.32
C MET A 141 0.78 -16.64 -10.71
N ILE A 142 0.16 -16.09 -11.75
CA ILE A 142 0.72 -16.07 -13.11
C ILE A 142 2.09 -15.37 -13.11
N ASN A 143 2.21 -14.25 -12.41
CA ASN A 143 3.48 -13.54 -12.29
C ASN A 143 4.56 -14.36 -11.59
N LEU A 144 4.22 -15.07 -10.50
CA LEU A 144 5.17 -15.94 -9.80
C LEU A 144 5.61 -17.12 -10.67
N ILE A 145 4.71 -17.69 -11.48
CA ILE A 145 5.04 -18.75 -12.43
C ILE A 145 6.01 -18.21 -13.51
N LYS A 146 5.74 -17.01 -14.05
CA LYS A 146 6.65 -16.36 -15.00
C LYS A 146 8.03 -16.09 -14.41
N LEU A 147 8.06 -15.55 -13.20
CA LEU A 147 9.31 -15.34 -12.47
C LEU A 147 10.10 -16.65 -12.33
N TYR A 148 9.42 -17.74 -11.95
CA TYR A 148 10.05 -19.05 -11.84
C TYR A 148 10.60 -19.55 -13.20
N GLN A 149 9.81 -19.44 -14.27
CA GLN A 149 10.23 -19.84 -15.61
C GLN A 149 11.45 -19.07 -16.09
N GLU A 150 11.47 -17.74 -15.91
CA GLU A 150 12.61 -16.91 -16.32
C GLU A 150 13.84 -17.12 -15.44
N SER A 151 13.67 -17.35 -14.13
CA SER A 151 14.77 -17.65 -13.20
C SER A 151 15.46 -19.00 -13.45
N SER A 152 14.79 -19.94 -14.14
CA SER A 152 15.38 -21.23 -14.50
C SER A 152 16.49 -21.11 -15.58
N ASN A 153 16.57 -19.95 -16.24
CA ASN A 153 17.75 -19.52 -17.00
C ASN A 153 18.68 -18.74 -16.05
N ILE A 154 19.61 -19.47 -15.44
CA ILE A 154 20.46 -19.23 -14.25
C ILE A 154 21.22 -17.87 -14.15
N ILE A 155 21.09 -16.94 -15.10
CA ILE A 155 21.95 -15.74 -15.18
C ILE A 155 21.29 -14.45 -14.62
N TYR A 156 19.97 -14.40 -14.41
CA TYR A 156 19.29 -13.13 -14.16
C TYR A 156 18.66 -13.04 -12.77
N TRP A 157 19.29 -12.25 -11.89
CA TRP A 157 18.68 -11.79 -10.65
C TRP A 157 17.61 -10.73 -10.97
N HIS A 158 16.35 -11.11 -10.94
CA HIS A 158 15.22 -10.19 -11.14
C HIS A 158 15.15 -9.11 -10.05
N ASN A 159 14.61 -7.94 -10.39
CA ASN A 159 14.44 -6.84 -9.43
C ASN A 159 13.52 -7.29 -8.27
N PRO A 160 14.02 -7.33 -7.02
CA PRO A 160 13.22 -7.79 -5.89
C PRO A 160 12.06 -6.85 -5.51
N ASP A 161 11.93 -5.67 -6.14
CA ASP A 161 10.77 -4.77 -6.03
C ASP A 161 9.46 -5.47 -6.37
N PHE A 162 9.49 -6.44 -7.28
CA PHE A 162 8.33 -7.25 -7.66
C PHE A 162 7.54 -7.78 -6.45
N PHE A 163 8.24 -8.19 -5.38
CA PHE A 163 7.62 -8.81 -4.21
C PHE A 163 6.76 -7.83 -3.40
N PHE A 164 6.91 -6.51 -3.59
CA PHE A 164 6.01 -5.54 -2.97
C PHE A 164 4.56 -5.72 -3.41
N SER A 165 4.33 -6.18 -4.65
CA SER A 165 2.99 -6.44 -5.19
C SER A 165 2.17 -7.45 -4.37
N ILE A 166 2.82 -8.31 -3.59
CA ILE A 166 2.17 -9.34 -2.77
C ILE A 166 1.94 -8.81 -1.35
N ILE A 167 2.91 -8.07 -0.81
CA ILE A 167 2.94 -7.64 0.58
C ILE A 167 1.93 -6.51 0.85
N ILE A 168 1.69 -5.63 -0.13
CA ILE A 168 0.68 -4.57 -0.03
C ILE A 168 -0.74 -5.10 0.20
N PHE A 169 -1.01 -6.37 -0.08
CA PHE A 169 -2.32 -6.99 0.18
C PHE A 169 -2.46 -7.56 1.60
N LEU A 170 -1.40 -7.55 2.41
CA LEU A 170 -1.44 -8.02 3.80
C LEU A 170 -2.60 -7.41 4.60
N PRO A 171 -2.87 -6.09 4.56
CA PRO A 171 -3.97 -5.51 5.33
C PRO A 171 -5.35 -6.06 4.93
N PHE A 172 -5.54 -6.40 3.65
CA PHE A 172 -6.77 -7.06 3.17
C PHE A 172 -6.86 -8.52 3.63
N ILE A 173 -5.74 -9.25 3.65
CA ILE A 173 -5.68 -10.63 4.18
C ILE A 173 -6.11 -10.64 5.66
N LEU A 174 -5.62 -9.67 6.45
CA LEU A 174 -5.96 -9.51 7.86
C LEU A 174 -7.46 -9.24 8.09
N LEU A 175 -8.17 -8.72 7.09
CA LEU A 175 -9.62 -8.49 7.12
C LEU A 175 -10.48 -9.71 6.77
N LEU A 176 -9.91 -10.85 6.36
CA LEU A 176 -10.72 -12.02 5.99
C LEU A 176 -11.50 -12.64 7.17
N ASN A 177 -12.69 -13.17 6.92
CA ASN A 177 -13.44 -13.90 7.96
C ASN A 177 -13.00 -15.34 8.14
N ASN A 178 -12.71 -16.01 7.04
CA ASN A 178 -12.30 -17.40 7.08
C ASN A 178 -10.90 -17.50 7.70
N LYS A 179 -10.83 -18.04 8.92
CA LYS A 179 -9.59 -18.13 9.71
C LYS A 179 -8.54 -18.98 9.03
N ILE A 180 -8.95 -20.08 8.38
CA ILE A 180 -8.03 -21.00 7.71
C ILE A 180 -7.39 -20.30 6.52
N ILE A 181 -8.21 -19.71 5.63
CA ILE A 181 -7.71 -18.99 4.46
C ILE A 181 -6.84 -17.80 4.87
N LYS A 182 -7.26 -17.04 5.89
CA LYS A 182 -6.45 -15.93 6.45
C LYS A 182 -5.07 -16.42 6.88
N VAL A 183 -5.02 -17.46 7.72
CA VAL A 183 -3.76 -18.00 8.24
C VAL A 183 -2.89 -18.52 7.11
N LEU A 184 -3.45 -19.26 6.16
CA LEU A 184 -2.71 -19.75 4.99
C LEU A 184 -2.10 -18.60 4.19
N LEU A 185 -2.87 -17.56 3.88
CA LEU A 185 -2.38 -16.39 3.12
C LEU A 185 -1.35 -15.57 3.91
N ILE A 186 -1.46 -15.49 5.24
CA ILE A 186 -0.42 -14.90 6.10
C ILE A 186 0.87 -15.72 5.97
N ILE A 187 0.81 -17.05 6.15
CA ILE A 187 2.01 -17.91 6.03
C ILE A 187 2.65 -17.77 4.65
N ILE A 188 1.85 -17.86 3.58
CA ILE A 188 2.32 -17.75 2.20
C ILE A 188 2.99 -16.39 1.96
N SER A 189 2.33 -15.28 2.34
CA SER A 189 2.90 -13.94 2.19
C SER A 189 4.17 -13.73 3.03
N GLY A 190 4.26 -14.35 4.22
CA GLY A 190 5.47 -14.33 5.04
C GLY A 190 6.65 -15.10 4.43
N ILE A 191 6.40 -16.27 3.83
CA ILE A 191 7.41 -17.03 3.10
C ILE A 191 7.93 -16.20 1.91
N ILE A 192 7.02 -15.58 1.15
CA ILE A 192 7.38 -14.73 0.01
C ILE A 192 8.15 -13.49 0.48
N ALA A 193 7.73 -12.86 1.58
CA ALA A 193 8.45 -11.74 2.19
C ALA A 193 9.91 -12.10 2.47
N TYR A 194 10.14 -13.32 2.95
CA TYR A 194 11.47 -13.81 3.25
C TYR A 194 12.29 -14.12 2.00
N ILE A 195 11.71 -14.86 1.04
CA ILE A 195 12.36 -15.21 -0.23
C ILE A 195 12.75 -13.97 -1.04
N SER A 196 12.03 -12.84 -0.87
CA SER A 196 12.34 -11.59 -1.57
C SER A 196 13.75 -11.04 -1.32
N MET A 197 14.40 -11.46 -0.22
CA MET A 197 15.66 -10.91 0.28
C MET A 197 15.66 -9.39 0.50
N LYS A 198 14.48 -8.74 0.47
CA LYS A 198 14.34 -7.31 0.71
C LYS A 198 14.08 -7.02 2.17
N ARG A 199 15.07 -6.42 2.81
CA ARG A 199 15.04 -6.02 4.23
C ARG A 199 13.80 -5.19 4.57
N SER A 200 13.43 -4.24 3.72
CA SER A 200 12.24 -3.40 3.93
C SER A 200 10.93 -4.20 3.93
N ILE A 201 10.82 -5.22 3.06
CA ILE A 201 9.68 -6.14 3.03
C ILE A 201 9.60 -6.95 4.32
N ILE A 202 10.71 -7.57 4.73
CA ILE A 202 10.79 -8.42 5.92
C ILE A 202 10.44 -7.62 7.17
N ILE A 203 11.04 -6.44 7.34
CA ILE A 203 10.79 -5.56 8.48
C ILE A 203 9.33 -5.11 8.49
N GLY A 204 8.82 -4.59 7.36
CA GLY A 204 7.44 -4.10 7.26
C GLY A 204 6.41 -5.18 7.56
N TYR A 205 6.59 -6.38 6.99
CA TYR A 205 5.72 -7.53 7.22
C TYR A 205 5.71 -7.95 8.70
N THR A 206 6.89 -8.16 9.29
CA THR A 206 7.02 -8.61 10.69
C THR A 206 6.36 -7.62 11.64
N PHE A 207 6.66 -6.33 11.52
CA PHE A 207 6.06 -5.32 12.39
C PHE A 207 4.54 -5.18 12.19
N ALA A 208 4.05 -5.27 10.95
CA ALA A 208 2.62 -5.25 10.66
C ALA A 208 1.88 -6.44 11.30
N ILE A 209 2.45 -7.65 11.23
CA ILE A 209 1.90 -8.81 11.93
C ILE A 209 1.96 -8.61 13.44
N LEU A 210 3.09 -8.20 14.00
CA LEU A 210 3.24 -8.00 15.44
C LEU A 210 2.19 -7.02 15.99
N ILE A 211 2.01 -5.86 15.37
CA ILE A 211 1.01 -4.88 15.84
C ILE A 211 -0.42 -5.42 15.69
N TYR A 212 -0.73 -6.14 14.61
CA TYR A 212 -2.03 -6.80 14.45
C TYR A 212 -2.31 -7.74 15.62
N LEU A 213 -1.32 -8.54 16.03
CA LEU A 213 -1.47 -9.51 17.12
C LEU A 213 -1.60 -8.86 18.47
N ILE A 214 -0.77 -7.87 18.76
CA ILE A 214 -0.83 -7.10 20.00
C ILE A 214 -2.20 -6.43 20.14
N LEU A 215 -2.71 -5.82 19.08
CA LEU A 215 -4.02 -5.17 19.10
C LEU A 215 -5.16 -6.18 19.22
N GLN A 216 -5.09 -7.30 18.50
CA GLN A 216 -6.12 -8.34 18.62
C GLN A 216 -6.13 -8.97 20.04
N LEU A 217 -4.96 -9.14 20.67
CA LEU A 217 -4.82 -9.56 22.07
C LEU A 217 -5.42 -8.56 23.05
N THR A 218 -5.01 -7.30 22.95
CA THR A 218 -5.39 -6.24 23.90
C THR A 218 -6.87 -5.88 23.79
N LEU A 219 -7.41 -5.82 22.57
CA LEU A 219 -8.82 -5.53 22.33
C LEU A 219 -9.72 -6.73 22.70
N SER A 220 -9.28 -7.98 22.47
CA SER A 220 -10.07 -9.17 22.83
C SER A 220 -10.11 -9.46 24.33
N LYS A 221 -9.08 -9.06 25.10
CA LYS A 221 -9.01 -9.28 26.56
C LYS A 221 -10.20 -8.73 27.34
N LYS A 222 -10.90 -7.69 26.85
CA LYS A 222 -12.08 -7.14 27.52
C LYS A 222 -13.34 -8.04 27.49
N ASN A 223 -13.34 -9.12 26.70
CA ASN A 223 -14.38 -10.17 26.72
C ASN A 223 -14.04 -11.36 27.64
N ILE A 224 -12.81 -11.46 28.15
CA ILE A 224 -12.35 -12.64 28.93
C ILE A 224 -13.07 -12.74 30.28
N LEU A 225 -13.52 -11.61 30.85
CA LEU A 225 -14.25 -11.61 32.12
C LEU A 225 -15.71 -12.08 31.99
N LYS A 226 -16.24 -12.39 30.79
CA LYS A 226 -17.65 -12.80 30.61
C LYS A 226 -17.92 -14.00 29.71
N GLN A 227 -16.94 -14.61 29.04
CA GLN A 227 -17.20 -15.82 28.24
C GLN A 227 -16.00 -16.77 28.21
N ASN A 228 -16.23 -17.97 28.75
CA ASN A 228 -15.27 -19.03 29.02
C ASN A 228 -14.79 -19.81 27.77
N THR A 229 -14.79 -19.21 26.57
CA THR A 229 -14.43 -19.92 25.33
C THR A 229 -13.79 -18.99 24.29
N LYS A 230 -12.47 -18.73 24.37
CA LYS A 230 -11.63 -18.28 23.22
C LYS A 230 -10.12 -18.24 23.50
N LYS A 231 -9.59 -19.20 24.27
CA LYS A 231 -8.14 -19.39 24.49
C LYS A 231 -7.33 -19.75 23.23
N ASN A 232 -8.00 -20.04 22.09
CA ASN A 232 -7.35 -20.61 20.91
C ASN A 232 -6.74 -19.61 19.92
N GLN A 233 -7.22 -18.37 19.80
CA GLN A 233 -6.79 -17.53 18.66
C GLN A 233 -5.39 -16.94 18.84
N THR A 234 -4.98 -16.65 20.07
CA THR A 234 -3.69 -16.01 20.36
C THR A 234 -2.60 -17.02 20.61
N PHE A 235 -2.95 -18.19 21.11
CA PHE A 235 -2.07 -19.36 21.16
C PHE A 235 -1.74 -19.88 19.76
N ILE A 236 -2.72 -19.95 18.85
CA ILE A 236 -2.49 -20.33 17.45
C ILE A 236 -1.53 -19.36 16.77
N ILE A 237 -1.64 -18.05 17.03
CA ILE A 237 -0.75 -17.11 16.35
C ILE A 237 0.64 -17.04 16.98
N LEU A 238 0.77 -17.23 18.30
CA LEU A 238 2.06 -17.43 18.93
C LEU A 238 2.76 -18.69 18.38
N LEU A 239 2.01 -19.79 18.21
CA LEU A 239 2.48 -21.01 17.54
C LEU A 239 2.89 -20.75 16.08
N LEU A 240 2.19 -19.89 15.35
CA LEU A 240 2.55 -19.50 13.98
C LEU A 240 3.82 -18.64 13.90
N VAL A 241 4.08 -17.79 14.90
CA VAL A 241 5.35 -17.04 15.00
C VAL A 241 6.49 -18.01 15.29
N ILE A 242 6.31 -18.95 16.22
CA ILE A 242 7.28 -20.01 16.51
C ILE A 242 7.50 -20.89 15.27
N PHE A 243 6.44 -21.26 14.56
CA PHE A 243 6.51 -22.02 13.31
C PHE A 243 7.24 -21.23 12.20
N ALA A 244 7.02 -19.93 12.09
CA ALA A 244 7.75 -19.07 11.16
C ALA A 244 9.25 -18.97 11.48
N ILE A 245 9.63 -18.95 12.76
CA ILE A 245 11.04 -19.01 13.21
C ILE A 245 11.68 -20.37 12.86
N ILE A 246 10.93 -21.47 13.01
CA ILE A 246 11.40 -22.82 12.65
C ILE A 246 11.58 -22.96 11.13
N ILE A 247 10.60 -22.50 10.35
CA ILE A 247 10.66 -22.41 8.88
C ILE A 247 11.83 -21.52 8.45
N PHE A 248 12.05 -20.38 9.10
CA PHE A 248 13.17 -19.48 8.84
C PHE A 248 14.52 -20.19 8.97
N ARG A 249 14.68 -21.03 10.01
CA ARG A 249 15.90 -21.83 10.19
C ARG A 249 16.07 -22.87 9.09
N GLN A 250 14.99 -23.54 8.67
CA GLN A 250 15.05 -24.60 7.66
C GLN A 250 15.19 -24.07 6.22
N ILE A 251 14.53 -22.95 5.87
CA ILE A 251 14.67 -22.31 4.55
C ILE A 251 16.12 -21.84 4.35
N ASN A 252 16.77 -21.29 5.39
CA ASN A 252 18.19 -20.93 5.30
C ASN A 252 19.09 -22.12 4.96
N THR A 253 18.80 -23.30 5.51
CA THR A 253 19.59 -24.51 5.24
C THR A 253 19.28 -25.14 3.88
N PHE A 254 18.04 -25.06 3.39
CA PHE A 254 17.59 -25.81 2.21
C PHE A 254 17.53 -24.97 0.93
N VAL A 255 17.06 -23.71 0.99
CA VAL A 255 16.84 -22.85 -0.19
C VAL A 255 18.11 -22.09 -0.56
N PHE A 256 18.90 -21.69 0.44
CA PHE A 256 20.09 -20.85 0.22
C PHE A 256 21.41 -21.63 0.21
N LYS A 257 21.36 -22.96 0.19
CA LYS A 257 22.56 -23.81 0.18
C LYS A 257 23.50 -23.52 -0.99
N GLU A 258 22.92 -23.15 -2.14
CA GLU A 258 23.62 -22.81 -3.39
C GLU A 258 23.71 -21.30 -3.63
N MET A 259 23.17 -20.46 -2.72
CA MET A 259 23.21 -19.01 -2.89
C MET A 259 24.48 -18.43 -2.25
N PRO A 260 25.13 -17.45 -2.90
CA PRO A 260 26.39 -16.89 -2.41
C PRO A 260 26.23 -16.14 -1.08
N ILE A 261 25.04 -15.58 -0.81
CA ILE A 261 24.77 -14.80 0.40
C ILE A 261 23.31 -15.02 0.83
N THR A 262 23.08 -15.33 2.10
CA THR A 262 21.74 -15.47 2.71
C THR A 262 21.14 -14.10 3.09
N PRO A 263 19.82 -13.99 3.31
CA PRO A 263 19.22 -12.75 3.81
C PRO A 263 19.85 -12.26 5.12
N LEU A 264 20.23 -13.18 6.01
CA LEU A 264 20.89 -12.86 7.29
C LEU A 264 22.28 -12.27 7.07
N GLN A 265 23.09 -12.89 6.20
CA GLN A 265 24.41 -12.36 5.84
C GLN A 265 24.31 -10.98 5.18
N ARG A 266 23.25 -10.69 4.39
CA ARG A 266 23.00 -9.33 3.89
C ARG A 266 22.72 -8.29 4.99
N PHE A 267 22.23 -8.70 6.15
CA PHE A 267 22.09 -7.81 7.30
C PHE A 267 23.42 -7.61 8.03
N GLU A 268 24.27 -8.63 8.08
CA GLU A 268 25.59 -8.58 8.73
C GLU A 268 26.58 -7.72 7.92
N MET A 269 26.57 -7.85 6.60
CA MET A 269 27.49 -7.16 5.68
C MET A 269 27.18 -5.65 5.48
N ILE A 270 26.19 -5.07 6.18
CA ILE A 270 25.80 -3.65 6.01
C ILE A 270 26.97 -2.71 6.35
N ASN A 271 27.68 -3.02 7.42
CA ASN A 271 28.79 -2.21 7.90
C ASN A 271 29.99 -2.28 6.95
N GLU A 272 30.18 -3.41 6.28
CA GLU A 272 31.30 -3.68 5.39
C GLU A 272 31.08 -3.12 3.97
N THR A 273 29.84 -3.13 3.49
CA THR A 273 29.48 -2.73 2.11
C THR A 273 29.03 -1.27 1.97
N GLY A 274 28.97 -0.52 3.07
CA GLY A 274 28.41 0.85 3.07
C GLY A 274 26.89 0.90 2.83
N GLY A 275 26.21 -0.25 2.78
CA GLY A 275 24.76 -0.35 2.61
C GLY A 275 24.31 -0.27 1.14
N SER A 276 23.28 0.54 0.86
CA SER A 276 22.63 0.61 -0.46
C SER A 276 22.84 1.93 -1.19
N GLY A 277 23.90 2.68 -0.89
CA GLY A 277 24.17 4.02 -1.47
C GLY A 277 23.26 5.15 -0.97
N ARG A 278 22.32 4.88 -0.05
CA ARG A 278 21.33 5.87 0.45
C ARG A 278 21.95 7.05 1.17
N VAL A 279 23.07 6.83 1.86
CA VAL A 279 23.75 7.90 2.60
C VAL A 279 24.16 9.02 1.63
N ASP A 280 24.70 8.67 0.47
CA ASP A 280 25.16 9.64 -0.51
C ASP A 280 23.99 10.29 -1.23
N ILE A 281 22.96 9.52 -1.60
CA ILE A 281 21.69 10.05 -2.14
C ILE A 281 21.10 11.11 -1.18
N TYR A 282 21.03 10.80 0.12
CA TYR A 282 20.44 11.71 1.10
C TYR A 282 21.28 12.96 1.28
N LYS A 283 22.62 12.81 1.35
CA LYS A 283 23.54 13.96 1.41
C LYS A 283 23.36 14.87 0.19
N THR A 284 23.25 14.31 -1.01
CA THR A 284 23.06 15.09 -2.23
C THR A 284 21.74 15.84 -2.21
N ILE A 285 20.63 15.19 -1.85
CA ILE A 285 19.32 15.84 -1.75
C ILE A 285 19.36 16.96 -0.70
N TRP A 286 19.85 16.67 0.51
CA TRP A 286 19.93 17.67 1.58
C TRP A 286 20.85 18.84 1.22
N LYS A 287 21.96 18.60 0.54
CA LYS A 287 22.85 19.66 0.04
C LYS A 287 22.10 20.57 -0.93
N ASN A 288 21.37 20.00 -1.90
CA ASN A 288 20.60 20.80 -2.85
C ASN A 288 19.45 21.56 -2.18
N ILE A 289 18.79 20.99 -1.17
CA ILE A 289 17.76 21.71 -0.40
C ILE A 289 18.38 22.85 0.42
N TYR A 290 19.53 22.61 1.07
CA TYR A 290 20.15 23.58 1.97
C TYR A 290 20.77 24.78 1.23
N TYR A 291 21.41 24.52 0.08
CA TYR A 291 22.04 25.55 -0.73
C TYR A 291 21.15 26.07 -1.87
N GLY A 292 19.96 25.48 -2.06
CA GLY A 292 18.97 25.92 -3.04
C GLY A 292 18.25 27.19 -2.62
N ASP A 293 17.49 27.78 -3.54
CA ASP A 293 16.70 28.97 -3.24
C ASP A 293 15.37 28.66 -2.55
N PHE A 294 14.79 29.71 -1.96
CA PHE A 294 13.55 29.61 -1.18
C PHE A 294 12.33 29.18 -2.01
N TYR A 295 12.31 29.49 -3.30
CA TYR A 295 11.20 29.08 -4.17
C TYR A 295 11.21 27.55 -4.33
N HIS A 296 12.35 26.96 -4.69
CA HIS A 296 12.49 25.52 -4.80
C HIS A 296 12.37 24.80 -3.46
N PHE A 297 12.71 25.44 -2.34
CA PHE A 297 12.42 24.89 -1.02
C PHE A 297 10.91 24.71 -0.79
N LEU A 298 10.10 25.73 -1.11
CA LEU A 298 8.65 25.70 -0.87
C LEU A 298 7.88 24.86 -1.88
N PHE A 299 8.27 24.94 -3.15
CA PHE A 299 7.54 24.41 -4.28
C PHE A 299 8.24 23.21 -4.95
N GLY A 300 9.51 22.95 -4.65
CA GLY A 300 10.23 21.80 -5.19
C GLY A 300 10.76 22.05 -6.59
N HIS A 301 11.35 20.99 -7.15
CA HIS A 301 12.11 21.04 -8.41
C HIS A 301 11.38 20.35 -9.58
N GLY A 302 10.15 19.90 -9.35
CA GLY A 302 9.31 19.20 -10.32
C GLY A 302 9.41 17.67 -10.24
N TYR A 303 8.52 17.01 -10.97
CA TYR A 303 8.41 15.54 -10.99
C TYR A 303 9.73 14.86 -11.40
N LYS A 304 10.19 13.90 -10.57
CA LYS A 304 11.42 13.12 -10.75
C LYS A 304 12.70 13.96 -10.75
N ALA A 305 12.72 15.07 -10.03
CA ALA A 305 13.92 15.90 -9.94
C ALA A 305 15.05 15.20 -9.18
N VAL A 306 14.74 14.34 -8.19
CA VAL A 306 15.76 13.53 -7.50
C VAL A 306 16.57 12.68 -8.49
N LEU A 307 15.94 12.10 -9.52
CA LEU A 307 16.64 11.27 -10.51
C LEU A 307 17.75 12.04 -11.23
N LYS A 308 17.53 13.33 -11.48
CA LYS A 308 18.46 14.20 -12.23
C LYS A 308 19.73 14.52 -11.44
N ILE A 309 19.66 14.47 -10.12
CA ILE A 309 20.78 14.81 -9.23
C ILE A 309 21.46 13.58 -8.62
N ASN A 310 20.93 12.37 -8.83
CA ASN A 310 21.43 11.12 -8.22
C ASN A 310 21.53 9.97 -9.24
N ASP A 311 22.06 10.23 -10.43
CA ASP A 311 22.36 9.20 -11.44
C ASP A 311 21.20 8.22 -11.70
N ASP A 312 20.00 8.75 -11.99
CA ASP A 312 18.77 7.97 -12.20
C ASP A 312 18.29 7.14 -10.99
N MET A 313 18.73 7.46 -9.76
CA MET A 313 18.23 6.83 -8.53
C MET A 313 17.22 7.69 -7.78
N LEU A 314 16.14 7.05 -7.32
CA LEU A 314 15.14 7.66 -6.44
C LEU A 314 15.70 7.84 -5.02
N ALA A 315 15.06 8.69 -4.23
CA ALA A 315 15.42 8.91 -2.82
C ALA A 315 15.23 7.67 -1.95
N HIS A 316 14.52 6.64 -2.41
CA HIS A 316 14.18 5.47 -1.59
C HIS A 316 13.56 5.83 -0.22
N ASN A 317 12.86 6.98 -0.17
CA ASN A 317 12.13 7.49 0.98
C ASN A 317 11.08 8.48 0.46
N ASP A 318 9.80 8.15 0.62
CA ASP A 318 8.69 8.96 0.12
C ASP A 318 8.71 10.40 0.62
N LEU A 319 9.08 10.63 1.89
CA LEU A 319 9.08 11.98 2.47
C LEU A 319 10.18 12.84 1.84
N LEU A 320 11.38 12.28 1.69
CA LEU A 320 12.51 12.99 1.09
C LEU A 320 12.28 13.22 -0.41
N GLU A 321 11.69 12.25 -1.09
CA GLU A 321 11.28 12.37 -2.50
C GLU A 321 10.25 13.50 -2.67
N ILE A 322 9.16 13.47 -1.90
CA ILE A 322 8.11 14.49 -1.96
C ILE A 322 8.69 15.87 -1.64
N PHE A 323 9.59 15.96 -0.66
CA PHE A 323 10.19 17.23 -0.29
C PHE A 323 10.99 17.83 -1.44
N TYR A 324 11.87 17.05 -2.06
CA TYR A 324 12.72 17.58 -3.12
C TYR A 324 11.94 17.89 -4.41
N ASP A 325 11.05 16.97 -4.81
CA ASP A 325 10.35 17.06 -6.09
C ASP A 325 9.17 18.03 -6.04
N PHE A 326 8.43 18.08 -4.92
CA PHE A 326 7.19 18.87 -4.81
C PHE A 326 7.23 19.96 -3.72
N GLY A 327 8.34 20.07 -2.99
CA GLY A 327 8.56 21.13 -2.03
C GLY A 327 7.90 20.89 -0.66
N PHE A 328 8.26 21.78 0.27
CA PHE A 328 7.81 21.73 1.64
C PHE A 328 6.27 21.78 1.78
N LEU A 329 5.58 22.56 0.94
CA LEU A 329 4.12 22.70 1.05
C LEU A 329 3.39 21.39 0.75
N VAL A 330 3.81 20.67 -0.28
CA VAL A 330 3.22 19.36 -0.62
C VAL A 330 3.56 18.33 0.45
N LEU A 331 4.80 18.31 0.94
CA LEU A 331 5.21 17.45 2.05
C LEU A 331 4.35 17.70 3.30
N PHE A 332 4.15 18.96 3.66
CA PHE A 332 3.37 19.35 4.82
C PHE A 332 1.93 18.84 4.73
N VAL A 333 1.26 19.05 3.59
CA VAL A 333 -0.10 18.55 3.37
C VAL A 333 -0.14 17.02 3.34
N PHE A 334 0.86 16.36 2.76
CA PHE A 334 0.98 14.90 2.77
C PHE A 334 1.06 14.34 4.20
N ILE A 335 1.85 14.98 5.08
CA ILE A 335 1.93 14.63 6.50
C ILE A 335 0.59 14.83 7.20
N LEU A 336 -0.11 15.94 6.92
CA LEU A 336 -1.46 16.17 7.46
C LEU A 336 -2.46 15.10 7.01
N ILE A 337 -2.40 14.66 5.75
CA ILE A 337 -3.20 13.53 5.23
C ILE A 337 -2.88 12.24 6.00
N ALA A 338 -1.60 11.92 6.21
CA ALA A 338 -1.18 10.74 6.96
C ALA A 338 -1.70 10.76 8.41
N ILE A 339 -1.51 11.88 9.12
CA ILE A 339 -2.04 12.10 10.48
C ILE A 339 -3.56 11.97 10.49
N LYS A 340 -4.24 12.52 9.47
CA LYS A 340 -5.69 12.48 9.38
C LYS A 340 -6.19 11.05 9.18
N ILE A 341 -5.57 10.27 8.30
CA ILE A 341 -5.84 8.84 8.13
C ILE A 341 -5.66 8.13 9.48
N LEU A 342 -4.52 8.30 10.16
CA LEU A 342 -4.26 7.69 11.47
C LEU A 342 -5.32 8.05 12.52
N SER A 343 -5.82 9.29 12.50
CA SER A 343 -6.86 9.75 13.42
C SER A 343 -8.15 8.91 13.31
N TYR A 344 -8.47 8.36 12.14
CA TYR A 344 -9.62 7.46 11.99
C TYR A 344 -9.46 6.16 12.78
N GLY A 345 -8.26 5.57 12.80
CA GLY A 345 -7.97 4.39 13.62
C GLY A 345 -8.19 4.66 15.11
N PHE A 346 -7.74 5.83 15.60
CA PHE A 346 -7.96 6.25 16.98
C PHE A 346 -9.42 6.60 17.28
N LYS A 347 -10.15 7.23 16.35
CA LYS A 347 -11.60 7.45 16.46
C LYS A 347 -12.35 6.12 16.61
N MET A 348 -11.97 5.09 15.84
CA MET A 348 -12.55 3.75 15.95
C MET A 348 -12.27 3.08 17.30
N LEU A 349 -11.06 3.24 17.86
CA LEU A 349 -10.72 2.73 19.19
C LEU A 349 -11.55 3.32 20.32
N LYS A 350 -12.02 4.57 20.15
CA LYS A 350 -12.85 5.29 21.12
C LYS A 350 -14.35 4.95 21.01
N ARG A 351 -14.80 4.20 20.00
CA ARG A 351 -16.21 3.84 19.86
C ARG A 351 -16.64 2.77 20.88
N ASN A 352 -17.90 2.82 21.30
CA ASN A 352 -18.49 1.86 22.23
C ASN A 352 -18.47 0.42 21.71
N ASP A 353 -18.54 0.22 20.38
CA ASP A 353 -18.53 -1.08 19.72
C ASP A 353 -17.14 -1.54 19.25
N ARG A 354 -16.05 -0.98 19.82
CA ARG A 354 -14.66 -1.30 19.45
C ARG A 354 -14.32 -2.80 19.47
N LEU A 355 -15.02 -3.61 20.27
CA LEU A 355 -14.85 -5.06 20.33
C LEU A 355 -15.33 -5.74 19.04
N TYR A 356 -16.43 -5.29 18.45
CA TYR A 356 -16.90 -5.74 17.15
C TYR A 356 -15.90 -5.33 16.05
N PHE A 357 -15.24 -4.19 16.23
CA PHE A 357 -14.26 -3.67 15.29
C PHE A 357 -12.82 -4.19 15.49
N SER A 358 -12.56 -5.11 16.43
CA SER A 358 -11.18 -5.43 16.83
C SER A 358 -10.30 -5.86 15.65
N GLN A 359 -10.86 -6.67 14.74
CA GLN A 359 -10.18 -7.11 13.53
C GLN A 359 -9.89 -5.96 12.56
N ILE A 360 -10.87 -5.08 12.33
CA ILE A 360 -10.74 -3.96 11.40
C ILE A 360 -9.73 -2.94 11.94
N ILE A 361 -9.79 -2.64 13.25
CA ILE A 361 -8.84 -1.76 13.93
C ILE A 361 -7.43 -2.35 13.85
N SER A 362 -7.27 -3.63 14.17
CA SER A 362 -5.95 -4.30 14.15
C SER A 362 -5.37 -4.30 12.72
N ALA A 363 -6.19 -4.62 11.72
CA ALA A 363 -5.78 -4.57 10.31
C ALA A 363 -5.43 -3.15 9.85
N PHE A 364 -6.19 -2.14 10.30
CA PHE A 364 -5.93 -0.73 9.99
C PHE A 364 -4.53 -0.29 10.48
N PHE A 365 -4.21 -0.53 11.75
CA PHE A 365 -2.91 -0.16 12.31
C PHE A 365 -1.76 -0.97 11.70
N ALA A 366 -1.98 -2.24 11.39
CA ALA A 366 -1.02 -3.06 10.65
C ALA A 366 -0.74 -2.49 9.25
N GLY A 367 -1.78 -2.11 8.51
CA GLY A 367 -1.63 -1.45 7.22
C GLY A 367 -0.95 -0.08 7.30
N TYR A 368 -1.28 0.71 8.33
CA TYR A 368 -0.64 2.01 8.55
C TYR A 368 0.86 1.85 8.84
N LEU A 369 1.24 0.93 9.72
CA LEU A 369 2.64 0.65 10.03
C LEU A 369 3.39 0.11 8.82
N LEU A 370 2.76 -0.78 8.04
CA LEU A 370 3.31 -1.30 6.80
C LEU A 370 3.59 -0.17 5.81
N TRP A 371 2.64 0.74 5.60
CA TRP A 371 2.80 1.89 4.72
C TRP A 371 3.98 2.77 5.15
N ILE A 372 4.05 3.15 6.43
CA ILE A 372 5.14 4.00 6.94
C ILE A 372 6.50 3.34 6.77
N ILE A 373 6.65 2.05 7.10
CA ILE A 373 7.93 1.35 6.96
C ILE A 373 8.32 1.24 5.49
N LEU A 374 7.40 0.82 4.63
CA LEU A 374 7.68 0.65 3.20
C LEU A 374 8.00 1.98 2.51
N GLY A 375 7.28 3.05 2.83
CA GLY A 375 7.52 4.40 2.30
C GLY A 375 8.73 5.10 2.91
N SER A 376 9.16 4.75 4.12
CA SER A 376 10.39 5.31 4.69
C SER A 376 11.65 4.62 4.17
N LEU A 377 11.53 3.35 3.77
CA LEU A 377 12.65 2.53 3.32
C LEU A 377 12.68 2.31 1.80
N ASN A 378 11.69 2.77 1.06
CA ASN A 378 11.61 2.74 -0.39
C ASN A 378 10.85 3.98 -0.90
N CYS A 379 10.69 4.11 -2.21
CA CYS A 379 9.92 5.19 -2.83
C CYS A 379 8.66 4.58 -3.49
N PHE A 380 7.54 4.65 -2.79
CA PHE A 380 6.24 4.11 -3.18
C PHE A 380 5.33 5.17 -3.81
N ILE A 381 5.59 6.46 -3.54
CA ILE A 381 4.76 7.57 -4.00
C ILE A 381 4.58 7.59 -5.54
N TYR A 382 5.60 7.15 -6.29
CA TYR A 382 5.55 7.02 -7.75
C TYR A 382 5.09 5.66 -8.27
N SER A 383 4.84 4.68 -7.41
CA SER A 383 4.34 3.41 -7.89
C SER A 383 2.85 3.51 -8.23
N VAL A 384 2.50 3.24 -9.49
CA VAL A 384 1.10 3.19 -9.98
C VAL A 384 0.28 2.02 -9.43
N VAL A 385 0.89 1.08 -8.69
CA VAL A 385 0.22 -0.08 -8.09
C VAL A 385 0.30 -0.08 -6.57
N TYR A 386 1.51 -0.05 -6.00
CA TYR A 386 1.76 -0.27 -4.57
C TYR A 386 1.08 0.76 -3.66
N PHE A 387 1.34 2.06 -3.88
CA PHE A 387 0.73 3.09 -3.05
C PHE A 387 -0.78 3.24 -3.27
N PRO A 388 -1.31 3.19 -4.52
CA PRO A 388 -2.75 3.18 -4.76
C PRO A 388 -3.50 2.05 -4.07
N ILE A 389 -2.97 0.82 -4.02
CA ILE A 389 -3.64 -0.29 -3.32
C ILE A 389 -3.69 -0.05 -1.81
N MET A 390 -2.62 0.47 -1.21
CA MET A 390 -2.61 0.86 0.20
C MET A 390 -3.61 2.00 0.46
N ALA A 391 -3.68 2.97 -0.44
CA ALA A 391 -4.63 4.07 -0.36
C ALA A 391 -6.09 3.58 -0.46
N LEU A 392 -6.36 2.61 -1.36
CA LEU A 392 -7.66 1.95 -1.47
C LEU A 392 -8.09 1.27 -0.16
N PHE A 393 -7.16 0.56 0.49
CA PHE A 393 -7.40 -0.06 1.79
C PHE A 393 -7.86 0.96 2.84
N PHE A 394 -7.12 2.06 3.01
CA PHE A 394 -7.49 3.10 3.96
C PHE A 394 -8.82 3.74 3.59
N GLY A 395 -9.05 3.99 2.29
CA GLY A 395 -10.30 4.51 1.79
C GLY A 395 -11.49 3.64 2.19
N ILE A 396 -11.40 2.31 1.98
CA ILE A 396 -12.47 1.37 2.35
C ILE A 396 -12.82 1.45 3.84
N ILE A 397 -11.81 1.49 4.71
CA ILE A 397 -12.04 1.57 6.16
C ILE A 397 -12.64 2.93 6.56
N ILE A 398 -12.17 4.03 5.99
CA ILE A 398 -12.69 5.37 6.26
C ILE A 398 -14.13 5.52 5.75
N GLY A 399 -14.42 5.02 4.55
CA GLY A 399 -15.77 4.99 4.00
C GLY A 399 -16.73 4.19 4.88
N PHE A 400 -16.27 3.04 5.38
CA PHE A 400 -17.04 2.20 6.28
C PHE A 400 -17.32 2.86 7.63
N TYR A 401 -16.36 3.62 8.16
CA TYR A 401 -16.55 4.42 9.38
C TYR A 401 -17.71 5.42 9.25
N HIS A 402 -17.89 5.99 8.06
CA HIS A 402 -18.94 6.99 7.74
C HIS A 402 -20.27 6.37 7.26
N ASN A 403 -20.42 5.05 7.22
CA ASN A 403 -21.61 4.40 6.68
C ASN A 403 -22.86 4.66 7.58
N PRO A 404 -23.91 5.33 7.06
CA PRO A 404 -25.05 5.80 7.85
C PRO A 404 -25.99 4.68 8.30
N PHE A 405 -26.10 3.57 7.53
CA PHE A 405 -26.94 2.43 7.92
C PHE A 405 -26.43 1.77 9.20
N ARG A 406 -25.14 1.90 9.49
CA ARG A 406 -24.55 1.40 10.71
C ARG A 406 -24.74 2.36 11.88
N ILE A 407 -24.67 3.68 11.63
CA ILE A 407 -24.97 4.69 12.66
C ILE A 407 -26.41 4.52 13.15
N LYS A 408 -27.35 4.23 12.24
CA LYS A 408 -28.76 4.01 12.59
C LYS A 408 -28.99 2.72 13.40
N ASN A 409 -28.46 1.58 12.94
CA ASN A 409 -28.56 0.31 13.69
C ASN A 409 -27.84 0.35 15.05
N MET A 410 -26.96 1.31 15.32
CA MET A 410 -26.33 1.50 16.64
C MET A 410 -27.20 2.31 17.60
N ILE A 411 -28.00 3.25 17.09
CA ILE A 411 -28.92 4.06 17.90
C ILE A 411 -30.11 3.17 18.34
N ASP A 412 -30.53 2.24 17.50
CA ASP A 412 -31.64 1.33 17.79
C ASP A 412 -31.27 0.15 18.74
N ILE A 413 -30.01 0.04 19.17
CA ILE A 413 -29.49 -1.00 20.10
C ILE A 413 -29.11 -0.41 21.48
N GLN A 414 -29.15 0.92 21.63
CA GLN A 414 -29.05 1.61 22.92
C GLN A 414 -30.45 1.86 23.47
#